data_AF-A0A662GPT6-F1
#
_entry.id   AF-A0A662GPT6-F1
#
_cell.length_a   1.000
_cell.length_b   1.000
_cell.length_c   1.000
_cell.angle_alpha   90.00
_cell.angle_beta   90.00
_cell.angle_gamma   90.00
#
_symmetry.space_group_name_H-M   'P 1'
#
loop_
_entity.id
_entity.type
_entity.pdbx_description
1 polymer ?
#
loop_
_entity_poly.entity_id
_entity_poly.type
_entity_poly.pdbx_seq_one_letter_code
_entity_poly.pdbx_strand_id
1 'polypeptide(L)'
;MQREGGWTVERRDERGEYLVKEVRLPSRGIRMVIRCAVVPSLSPSVCLRMFSVSPLRPGEAEVIESLFGGSLAWYYRDEEGGKVYFWAKGPDKVRFSSLRELEEAVVSSVEAALGGASRRGAEEGLVADGWLIHATDVELVARRSERVDGKLLVVEVRVDRRGGGRVTASVKVLGVTEGEGGAYREELREAEGFRVSVLSTSPVFHAQLTRAGVLRFQEETLIRELYNLALRVVKR
;
A
#
# COMPACT_ATOMS: atom_id res chain seq x y z
N MET A 1 24.39 14.47 26.07
CA MET A 1 25.60 13.71 25.66
C MET A 1 25.27 13.02 24.34
N GLN A 2 26.02 13.27 23.27
CA GLN A 2 25.82 12.60 21.98
C GLN A 2 26.65 11.31 21.92
N ARG A 3 26.06 10.24 21.39
CA ARG A 3 26.78 9.01 21.02
C ARG A 3 27.19 9.09 19.54
N GLU A 4 28.09 8.18 19.13
CA GLU A 4 28.42 7.96 17.72
C GLU A 4 27.16 7.78 16.87
N GLY A 5 27.21 8.27 15.63
CA GLY A 5 26.09 8.17 14.68
C GLY A 5 24.94 9.16 14.91
N GLY A 6 25.09 10.19 15.76
CA GLY A 6 24.10 11.26 15.90
C GLY A 6 22.94 10.96 16.86
N TRP A 7 23.05 9.91 17.67
CA TRP A 7 22.08 9.58 18.72
C TRP A 7 22.30 10.47 19.95
N THR A 8 21.20 10.98 20.52
CA THR A 8 21.21 11.78 21.75
C THR A 8 20.62 10.98 22.90
N VAL A 9 21.28 10.99 24.05
CA VAL A 9 20.78 10.36 25.28
C VAL A 9 19.72 11.27 25.91
N GLU A 10 18.46 10.81 25.94
CA GLU A 10 17.35 11.51 26.62
C GLU A 10 17.36 11.21 28.12
N ARG A 11 17.62 9.95 28.50
CA ARG A 11 17.58 9.49 29.90
C ARG A 11 18.42 8.24 30.09
N ARG A 12 18.92 8.04 31.31
CA ARG A 12 19.44 6.75 31.80
C ARG A 12 18.74 6.40 33.11
N ASP A 13 18.35 5.15 33.25
CA ASP A 13 17.87 4.59 34.51
C ASP A 13 18.31 3.13 34.65
N GLU A 14 17.84 2.48 35.72
CA GLU A 14 18.18 1.09 36.06
C GLU A 14 17.80 0.09 34.97
N ARG A 15 16.84 0.43 34.10
CA ARG A 15 16.36 -0.44 33.02
C ARG A 15 17.21 -0.29 31.75
N GLY A 16 17.90 0.83 31.58
CA GLY A 16 18.77 1.05 30.44
C GLY A 16 18.93 2.51 30.02
N GLU A 17 19.39 2.68 28.78
CA GLU A 17 19.66 3.99 28.18
C GLU A 17 18.61 4.31 27.10
N TYR A 18 17.97 5.46 27.21
CA TYR A 18 16.96 5.93 26.26
C TYR A 18 17.56 6.94 25.31
N LEU A 19 17.39 6.70 24.02
CA LEU A 19 18.06 7.42 22.96
C LEU A 19 17.04 7.95 21.95
N VAL A 20 17.32 9.13 21.41
CA VAL A 20 16.59 9.76 20.31
C VAL A 20 17.53 10.14 19.19
N LYS A 21 17.06 10.00 17.95
CA LYS A 21 17.74 10.51 16.77
C LYS A 21 16.74 11.17 15.82
N GLU A 22 17.10 12.33 15.31
CA GLU A 22 16.41 12.95 14.18
C GLU A 22 17.07 12.51 12.88
N VAL A 23 16.25 12.08 11.93
CA VAL A 23 16.69 11.72 10.58
C VAL A 23 15.92 12.58 9.59
N ARG A 24 16.61 13.08 8.57
CA ARG A 24 16.00 13.82 7.46
C ARG A 24 16.28 13.08 6.18
N LEU A 25 15.26 12.91 5.35
CA LEU A 25 15.39 12.41 3.96
C LEU A 25 15.25 13.63 3.04
N PRO A 26 16.37 14.29 2.66
CA PRO A 26 16.33 15.62 2.05
C PRO A 26 15.63 15.63 0.70
N SER A 27 15.80 14.57 -0.09
CA SER A 27 15.19 14.38 -1.41
C SER A 27 13.66 14.33 -1.37
N ARG A 28 13.05 14.11 -0.20
CA ARG A 28 11.60 13.93 -0.05
C ARG A 28 10.96 14.89 0.96
N GLY A 29 11.73 15.81 1.56
CA GLY A 29 11.22 16.72 2.59
C GLY A 29 10.71 16.02 3.85
N ILE A 30 11.09 14.75 4.07
CA ILE A 30 10.61 13.94 5.19
C ILE A 30 11.50 14.16 6.41
N ARG A 31 10.86 14.35 7.56
CA ARG A 31 11.50 14.36 8.87
C ARG A 31 11.05 13.16 9.69
N MET A 32 12.00 12.50 10.31
CA MET A 32 11.78 11.37 11.18
C MET A 32 12.40 11.62 12.55
N VAL A 33 11.73 11.14 13.59
CA VAL A 33 12.29 11.11 14.96
C VAL A 33 12.17 9.69 15.46
N ILE A 34 13.30 9.05 15.73
CA ILE A 34 13.37 7.65 16.18
C ILE A 34 13.76 7.63 17.65
N ARG A 35 12.99 6.90 18.47
CA ARG A 35 13.27 6.69 19.89
C ARG A 35 13.42 5.21 20.21
N CYS A 36 14.50 4.87 20.89
CA CYS A 36 14.79 3.51 21.32
C CYS A 36 15.26 3.46 22.78
N ALA A 37 15.34 2.25 23.31
CA ALA A 37 15.99 1.94 24.57
C ALA A 37 17.07 0.86 24.34
N VAL A 38 18.24 1.05 24.93
CA VAL A 38 19.27 0.02 25.04
C VAL A 38 19.15 -0.61 26.41
N VAL A 39 18.66 -1.85 26.44
CA VAL A 39 18.38 -2.62 27.67
C VAL A 39 19.38 -3.77 27.74
N PRO A 40 20.43 -3.68 28.59
CA PRO A 40 21.51 -4.65 28.62
C PRO A 40 21.09 -6.09 28.97
N SER A 41 19.96 -6.24 29.69
CA SER A 41 19.42 -7.54 30.08
C SER A 41 18.67 -8.28 28.95
N LEU A 42 18.47 -7.65 27.79
CA LEU A 42 17.79 -8.25 26.63
C LEU A 42 18.78 -8.61 25.52
N SER A 43 18.49 -9.70 24.79
CA SER A 43 19.20 -10.08 23.57
C SER A 43 18.21 -10.37 22.44
N PRO A 44 18.18 -9.58 21.35
CA PRO A 44 18.96 -8.36 21.12
C PRO A 44 18.63 -7.22 22.10
N SER A 45 19.60 -6.32 22.36
CA SER A 45 19.53 -5.31 23.44
C SER A 45 18.96 -3.95 23.03
N VAL A 46 18.82 -3.67 21.72
CA VAL A 46 18.27 -2.39 21.23
C VAL A 46 16.80 -2.58 20.93
N CYS A 47 15.94 -1.88 21.66
CA CYS A 47 14.49 -2.00 21.58
C CYS A 47 13.89 -0.73 20.99
N LEU A 48 13.17 -0.85 19.87
CA LEU A 48 12.41 0.27 19.32
C LEU A 48 11.25 0.61 20.27
N ARG A 49 11.14 1.88 20.67
CA ARG A 49 10.00 2.36 21.47
C ARG A 49 8.96 2.99 20.58
N MET A 50 9.38 3.99 19.81
CA MET A 50 8.52 4.70 18.90
C MET A 50 9.33 5.39 17.82
N PHE A 51 8.68 5.76 16.73
CA PHE A 51 9.19 6.75 15.81
C PHE A 51 8.04 7.59 15.26
N SER A 52 8.35 8.77 14.74
CA SER A 52 7.37 9.60 14.03
C SER A 52 7.90 10.02 12.68
N VAL A 53 7.01 10.18 11.71
CA VAL A 53 7.32 10.58 10.34
C VAL A 53 6.42 11.74 9.95
N SER A 54 6.98 12.77 9.30
CA SER A 54 6.21 13.92 8.82
C SER A 54 6.83 14.49 7.52
N PRO A 55 6.02 14.77 6.49
CA PRO A 55 4.63 14.31 6.32
C PRO A 55 4.55 12.79 6.02
N LEU A 56 3.43 12.14 6.34
CA LEU A 56 3.15 10.74 5.98
C LEU A 56 1.63 10.52 5.90
N ARG A 57 1.14 9.85 4.84
CA ARG A 57 -0.28 9.54 4.66
C ARG A 57 -0.69 8.29 5.45
N PRO A 58 -1.97 8.16 5.86
CA PRO A 58 -2.46 6.96 6.53
C PRO A 58 -2.17 5.65 5.78
N GLY A 59 -2.33 5.60 4.45
CA GLY A 59 -2.02 4.41 3.66
C GLY A 59 -0.53 4.02 3.65
N GLU A 60 0.38 5.01 3.72
CA GLU A 60 1.82 4.75 3.85
C GLU A 60 2.14 4.20 5.25
N ALA A 61 1.40 4.63 6.28
CA ALA A 61 1.55 4.12 7.64
C ALA A 61 1.16 2.64 7.77
N GLU A 62 0.11 2.20 7.07
CA GLU A 62 -0.28 0.79 7.04
C GLU A 62 0.80 -0.10 6.41
N VAL A 63 1.47 0.38 5.35
CA VAL A 63 2.60 -0.33 4.74
C VAL A 63 3.73 -0.49 5.76
N ILE A 64 4.10 0.58 6.46
CA ILE A 64 5.13 0.53 7.50
C ILE A 64 4.72 -0.46 8.60
N GLU A 65 3.50 -0.40 9.13
CA GLU A 65 3.03 -1.34 10.15
C GLU A 65 3.17 -2.81 9.70
N SER A 66 2.85 -3.08 8.43
CA SER A 66 2.95 -4.43 7.86
C SER A 66 4.39 -4.95 7.76
N LEU A 67 5.36 -4.06 7.46
CA LEU A 67 6.79 -4.42 7.39
C LEU A 67 7.36 -4.83 8.76
N PHE A 68 6.72 -4.38 9.85
CA PHE A 68 7.04 -4.79 11.22
C PHE A 68 6.17 -5.95 11.72
N GLY A 69 5.49 -6.68 10.82
CA GLY A 69 4.70 -7.85 11.14
C GLY A 69 3.53 -7.56 12.09
N GLY A 70 2.99 -6.33 12.08
CA GLY A 70 1.94 -5.91 13.01
C GLY A 70 2.43 -5.69 14.44
N SER A 71 3.74 -5.60 14.68
CA SER A 71 4.32 -5.31 16.00
C SER A 71 4.24 -3.84 16.40
N LEU A 72 3.81 -2.99 15.47
CA LEU A 72 3.58 -1.57 15.68
C LEU A 72 2.09 -1.28 15.78
N ALA A 73 1.73 -0.24 16.52
CA ALA A 73 0.48 0.49 16.31
C ALA A 73 0.82 1.93 15.92
N TRP A 74 -0.09 2.60 15.24
CA TRP A 74 0.15 3.94 14.72
C TRP A 74 -1.05 4.87 14.91
N TYR A 75 -0.79 6.17 14.82
CA TYR A 75 -1.79 7.22 14.93
C TYR A 75 -1.40 8.43 14.10
N TYR A 76 -2.37 8.96 13.37
CA TYR A 76 -2.21 10.08 12.44
C TYR A 76 -2.72 11.38 13.07
N ARG A 77 -1.94 12.47 12.92
CA ARG A 77 -2.34 13.82 13.28
C ARG A 77 -2.21 14.76 12.09
N ASP A 78 -3.37 15.11 11.53
CA ASP A 78 -3.48 16.03 10.40
C ASP A 78 -3.02 17.45 10.75
N GLU A 79 -3.41 17.92 11.95
CA GLU A 79 -3.08 19.25 12.49
C GLU A 79 -1.57 19.49 12.67
N GLU A 80 -0.74 18.43 12.68
CA GLU A 80 0.72 18.50 12.75
C GLU A 80 1.40 18.36 11.36
N GLY A 81 0.69 18.72 10.29
CA GLY A 81 1.21 18.65 8.92
C GLY A 81 1.31 17.21 8.40
N GLY A 82 0.30 16.39 8.69
CA GLY A 82 0.27 14.98 8.32
C GLY A 82 1.33 14.14 9.02
N LYS A 83 1.53 14.35 10.32
CA LYS A 83 2.51 13.58 11.10
C LYS A 83 1.89 12.26 11.57
N VAL A 84 2.64 11.17 11.41
CA VAL A 84 2.26 9.86 11.93
C VAL A 84 3.22 9.46 13.03
N TYR A 85 2.66 8.91 14.11
CA TYR A 85 3.40 8.29 15.19
C TYR A 85 3.24 6.77 15.13
N PHE A 86 4.33 6.05 15.36
CA PHE A 86 4.39 4.59 15.45
C PHE A 86 4.95 4.21 16.80
N TRP A 87 4.32 3.25 17.48
CA TRP A 87 4.77 2.72 18.77
C TRP A 87 4.83 1.20 18.72
N ALA A 88 5.90 0.64 19.27
CA ALA A 88 5.98 -0.80 19.46
C ALA A 88 4.92 -1.24 20.48
N LYS A 89 4.17 -2.30 20.14
CA LYS A 89 3.14 -2.89 21.02
C LYS A 89 3.72 -3.51 22.30
N GLY A 90 5.05 -3.61 22.40
CA GLY A 90 5.79 -3.98 23.59
C GLY A 90 7.28 -3.73 23.42
N PRO A 91 8.03 -3.54 24.53
CA PRO A 91 9.48 -3.30 24.49
C PRO A 91 10.27 -4.51 23.95
N ASP A 92 9.68 -5.70 23.97
CA ASP A 92 10.26 -6.97 23.52
C ASP A 92 9.94 -7.30 22.05
N LYS A 93 8.97 -6.61 21.44
CA LYS A 93 8.40 -6.97 20.13
C LYS A 93 9.25 -6.54 18.94
N VAL A 94 9.98 -5.43 19.05
CA VAL A 94 10.78 -4.89 17.95
C VAL A 94 12.19 -4.61 18.48
N ARG A 95 13.10 -5.55 18.21
CA ARG A 95 14.46 -5.55 18.76
C ARG A 95 15.51 -5.73 17.66
N PHE A 96 16.66 -5.12 17.87
CA PHE A 96 17.78 -5.07 16.93
C PHE A 96 19.10 -5.30 17.64
N SER A 97 20.10 -5.79 16.91
CA SER A 97 21.43 -6.07 17.42
C SER A 97 22.26 -4.81 17.60
N SER A 98 21.89 -3.72 16.89
CA SER A 98 22.59 -2.43 16.99
C SER A 98 21.68 -1.23 16.71
N LEU A 99 22.13 -0.03 17.12
CA LEU A 99 21.45 1.23 16.79
C LEU A 99 21.41 1.49 15.28
N ARG A 100 22.45 1.05 14.55
CA ARG A 100 22.54 1.19 13.10
C ARG A 100 21.48 0.32 12.40
N GLU A 101 21.36 -0.93 12.81
CA GLU A 101 20.36 -1.85 12.25
C GLU A 101 18.94 -1.35 12.51
N LEU A 102 18.66 -0.82 13.71
CA LEU A 102 17.38 -0.18 14.03
C LEU A 102 17.10 1.02 13.11
N GLU A 103 18.08 1.89 12.91
CA GLU A 103 17.95 3.06 12.03
C GLU A 103 17.71 2.64 10.58
N GLU A 104 18.51 1.71 10.05
CA GLU A 104 18.38 1.18 8.69
C GLU A 104 17.00 0.53 8.49
N ALA A 105 16.50 -0.24 9.46
CA ALA A 105 15.17 -0.85 9.38
C ALA A 105 14.04 0.18 9.34
N VAL A 106 14.10 1.21 10.18
CA VAL A 106 13.08 2.27 10.21
C VAL A 106 13.14 3.13 8.94
N VAL A 107 14.34 3.55 8.52
CA VAL A 107 14.54 4.36 7.31
C VAL A 107 14.11 3.59 6.07
N SER A 108 14.57 2.35 5.89
CA SER A 108 14.18 1.53 4.74
C SER A 108 12.69 1.25 4.69
N SER A 109 12.02 1.06 5.83
CA SER A 109 10.57 0.88 5.88
C SER A 109 9.82 2.14 5.45
N VAL A 110 10.28 3.31 5.88
CA VAL A 110 9.72 4.60 5.45
C VAL A 110 9.97 4.83 3.96
N GLU A 111 11.19 4.58 3.47
CA GLU A 111 11.52 4.69 2.06
C GLU A 111 10.73 3.69 1.20
N ALA A 112 10.49 2.47 1.68
CA ALA A 112 9.65 1.48 1.02
C ALA A 112 8.18 1.88 1.01
N ALA A 113 7.66 2.49 2.08
CA ALA A 113 6.29 3.00 2.10
C ALA A 113 6.10 4.22 1.19
N LEU A 114 7.08 5.13 1.18
CA LEU A 114 7.07 6.32 0.32
C LEU A 114 7.44 6.00 -1.14
N GLY A 115 8.20 4.93 -1.38
CA GLY A 115 8.63 4.46 -2.70
C GLY A 115 7.71 3.40 -3.30
N GLY A 116 6.81 2.83 -2.49
CA GLY A 116 6.22 1.52 -2.74
C GLY A 116 7.28 0.42 -2.68
N ALA A 117 6.91 -0.80 -2.29
CA ALA A 117 7.48 -1.96 -2.98
C ALA A 117 7.30 -1.66 -4.48
N SER A 118 8.43 -1.40 -5.15
CA SER A 118 8.51 -0.31 -6.13
C SER A 118 7.30 -0.22 -7.05
N ARG A 119 6.70 0.96 -7.18
CA ARG A 119 5.70 1.24 -8.22
C ARG A 119 6.15 0.68 -9.58
N ARG A 120 7.46 0.75 -9.84
CA ARG A 120 8.14 0.11 -10.97
C ARG A 120 8.03 -1.41 -10.99
N GLY A 121 8.24 -2.11 -9.88
CA GLY A 121 8.08 -3.57 -9.76
C GLY A 121 6.63 -4.04 -9.89
N ALA A 122 5.65 -3.25 -9.43
CA ALA A 122 4.24 -3.53 -9.66
C ALA A 122 3.85 -3.33 -11.14
N GLU A 123 4.34 -2.26 -11.76
CA GLU A 123 4.18 -2.01 -13.20
C GLU A 123 4.91 -3.09 -14.03
N GLU A 124 6.13 -3.49 -13.64
CA GLU A 124 6.91 -4.57 -14.27
C GLU A 124 6.23 -5.94 -14.12
N GLY A 125 5.63 -6.23 -12.96
CA GLY A 125 4.83 -7.44 -12.73
C GLY A 125 3.59 -7.50 -13.62
N LEU A 126 2.87 -6.38 -13.75
CA LEU A 126 1.74 -6.29 -14.68
C LEU A 126 2.19 -6.44 -16.14
N VAL A 127 3.30 -5.80 -16.54
CA VAL A 127 3.86 -5.94 -17.89
C VAL A 127 4.27 -7.39 -18.18
N ALA A 128 4.91 -8.07 -17.22
CA ALA A 128 5.26 -9.49 -17.33
C ALA A 128 4.02 -10.36 -17.54
N ASP A 129 2.88 -9.99 -16.94
CA ASP A 129 1.59 -10.66 -17.13
C ASP A 129 0.79 -10.16 -18.34
N GLY A 130 1.47 -9.52 -19.29
CA GLY A 130 0.88 -9.13 -20.58
C GLY A 130 -0.02 -7.90 -20.52
N TRP A 131 0.07 -7.10 -19.46
CA TRP A 131 -0.63 -5.81 -19.40
C TRP A 131 0.15 -4.72 -20.12
N LEU A 132 -0.57 -3.89 -20.86
CA LEU A 132 -0.11 -2.62 -21.37
C LEU A 132 -0.36 -1.55 -20.30
N ILE A 133 0.71 -0.99 -19.76
CA ILE A 133 0.66 -0.01 -18.69
C ILE A 133 1.05 1.38 -19.19
N HIS A 134 0.24 2.38 -18.83
CA HIS A 134 0.57 3.79 -18.94
C HIS A 134 0.39 4.43 -17.57
N ALA A 135 1.48 4.90 -16.96
CA ALA A 135 1.45 5.47 -15.61
C ALA A 135 2.03 6.89 -15.62
N THR A 136 1.32 7.81 -14.98
CA THR A 136 1.72 9.19 -14.69
C THR A 136 1.59 9.44 -13.19
N ASP A 137 2.02 10.59 -12.67
CA ASP A 137 1.89 10.87 -11.23
C ASP A 137 0.45 11.01 -10.75
N VAL A 138 -0.48 11.17 -11.69
CA VAL A 138 -1.88 11.45 -11.43
C VAL A 138 -2.80 10.32 -11.86
N GLU A 139 -2.33 9.40 -12.69
CA GLU A 139 -3.16 8.35 -13.28
C GLU A 139 -2.33 7.08 -13.53
N LEU A 140 -2.94 5.92 -13.33
CA LEU A 140 -2.48 4.64 -13.86
C LEU A 140 -3.54 4.07 -14.81
N VAL A 141 -3.15 3.70 -16.02
CA VAL A 141 -4.00 2.99 -16.98
C VAL A 141 -3.37 1.64 -17.29
N ALA A 142 -4.09 0.56 -16.98
CA ALA A 142 -3.69 -0.81 -17.28
C ALA A 142 -4.67 -1.43 -18.27
N ARG A 143 -4.17 -1.95 -19.39
CA ARG A 143 -4.98 -2.61 -20.42
C ARG A 143 -4.50 -4.03 -20.67
N ARG A 144 -5.43 -4.97 -20.78
CA ARG A 144 -5.13 -6.33 -21.22
C ARG A 144 -6.23 -6.82 -22.15
N SER A 145 -5.84 -7.58 -23.16
CA SER A 145 -6.79 -8.31 -24.01
C SER A 145 -6.42 -9.78 -24.06
N GLU A 146 -7.45 -10.63 -24.13
CA GLU A 146 -7.27 -12.08 -24.16
C GLU A 146 -8.43 -12.75 -24.90
N ARG A 147 -8.15 -13.85 -25.61
CA ARG A 147 -9.20 -14.70 -26.17
C ARG A 147 -9.60 -15.76 -25.16
N VAL A 148 -10.91 -15.85 -24.89
CA VAL A 148 -11.50 -16.79 -23.93
C VAL A 148 -12.71 -17.42 -24.61
N ASP A 149 -12.70 -18.75 -24.76
CA ASP A 149 -13.80 -19.52 -25.40
C ASP A 149 -14.27 -18.94 -26.75
N GLY A 150 -13.31 -18.53 -27.59
CA GLY A 150 -13.56 -17.92 -28.89
C GLY A 150 -13.98 -16.44 -28.87
N LYS A 151 -14.28 -15.88 -27.69
CA LYS A 151 -14.64 -14.48 -27.45
C LYS A 151 -13.38 -13.65 -27.20
N LEU A 152 -13.37 -12.37 -27.57
CA LEU A 152 -12.28 -11.45 -27.23
C LEU A 152 -12.67 -10.62 -26.00
N LEU A 153 -11.98 -10.82 -24.89
CA LEU A 153 -12.07 -10.02 -23.69
C LEU A 153 -11.04 -8.88 -23.76
N VAL A 154 -11.46 -7.65 -23.49
CA VAL A 154 -10.60 -6.48 -23.35
C VAL A 154 -10.93 -5.80 -22.02
N VAL A 155 -9.95 -5.72 -21.13
CA VAL A 155 -10.06 -5.08 -19.83
C VAL A 155 -9.17 -3.84 -19.81
N GLU A 156 -9.73 -2.71 -19.39
CA GLU A 156 -9.00 -1.48 -19.08
C GLU A 156 -9.33 -1.07 -17.64
N VAL A 157 -8.32 -0.81 -16.84
CA VAL A 157 -8.46 -0.30 -15.47
C VAL A 157 -7.73 1.04 -15.41
N ARG A 158 -8.41 2.06 -14.90
CA ARG A 158 -7.87 3.39 -14.65
C ARG A 158 -7.93 3.70 -13.17
N VAL A 159 -6.83 4.16 -12.61
CA VAL A 159 -6.74 4.63 -11.22
C VAL A 159 -6.40 6.12 -11.26
N ASP A 160 -7.33 6.97 -10.83
CA ASP A 160 -7.10 8.39 -10.61
C ASP A 160 -6.53 8.61 -9.20
N ARG A 161 -5.31 9.16 -9.17
CA ARG A 161 -4.52 9.37 -7.97
C ARG A 161 -4.71 10.77 -7.37
N ARG A 162 -5.43 11.69 -8.03
CA ARG A 162 -5.58 13.09 -7.61
C ARG A 162 -6.54 13.29 -6.43
N GLY A 163 -7.45 12.35 -6.16
CA GLY A 163 -8.58 12.58 -5.24
C GLY A 163 -9.05 11.36 -4.46
N GLY A 164 -8.12 10.60 -3.85
CA GLY A 164 -8.48 9.48 -2.96
C GLY A 164 -8.54 8.11 -3.64
N GLY A 165 -7.92 7.94 -4.81
CA GLY A 165 -7.76 6.62 -5.44
C GLY A 165 -9.02 6.12 -6.16
N ARG A 166 -9.67 6.98 -6.94
CA ARG A 166 -10.87 6.59 -7.70
C ARG A 166 -10.46 5.59 -8.78
N VAL A 167 -11.12 4.43 -8.80
CA VAL A 167 -10.85 3.38 -9.79
C VAL A 167 -12.02 3.21 -10.73
N THR A 168 -11.72 3.25 -12.02
CA THR A 168 -12.66 3.04 -13.12
C THR A 168 -12.21 1.80 -13.87
N ALA A 169 -13.08 0.81 -14.04
CA ALA A 169 -12.80 -0.37 -14.85
C ALA A 169 -13.66 -0.36 -16.12
N SER A 170 -13.19 -0.95 -17.19
CA SER A 170 -13.90 -1.11 -18.46
C SER A 170 -13.66 -2.51 -18.95
N VAL A 171 -14.73 -3.28 -19.18
CA VAL A 171 -14.64 -4.67 -19.62
C VAL A 171 -15.45 -4.82 -20.90
N LYS A 172 -14.80 -5.09 -22.02
CA LYS A 172 -15.47 -5.32 -23.30
C LYS A 172 -15.31 -6.78 -23.69
N VAL A 173 -16.41 -7.41 -24.07
CA VAL A 173 -16.41 -8.78 -24.61
C VAL A 173 -16.94 -8.71 -26.04
N LEU A 174 -16.14 -9.16 -27.01
CA LEU A 174 -16.51 -9.24 -28.42
C LEU A 174 -16.73 -10.69 -28.83
N GLY A 175 -17.56 -10.89 -29.85
CA GLY A 175 -17.91 -12.23 -30.35
C GLY A 175 -18.93 -12.96 -29.48
N VAL A 176 -19.81 -12.20 -28.81
CA VAL A 176 -20.91 -12.72 -27.98
C VAL A 176 -22.23 -12.63 -28.75
N THR A 177 -23.11 -13.60 -28.51
CA THR A 177 -24.50 -13.56 -29.00
C THR A 177 -25.33 -12.56 -28.20
N GLU A 178 -26.51 -12.20 -28.71
CA GLU A 178 -27.42 -11.27 -28.01
C GLU A 178 -27.92 -11.84 -26.67
N GLY A 179 -28.17 -13.15 -26.61
CA GLY A 179 -28.57 -13.85 -25.38
C GLY A 179 -27.47 -13.86 -24.33
N GLU A 180 -26.23 -14.18 -24.71
CA GLU A 180 -25.06 -14.10 -23.81
C GLU A 180 -24.82 -12.67 -23.33
N GLY A 181 -24.92 -11.70 -24.25
CA GLY A 181 -24.82 -10.28 -23.92
C GLY A 181 -25.92 -9.83 -22.94
N GLY A 182 -27.12 -10.41 -23.03
CA GLY A 182 -28.22 -10.22 -22.08
C GLY A 182 -27.89 -10.75 -20.68
N ALA A 183 -27.42 -11.99 -20.59
CA ALA A 183 -27.07 -12.62 -19.32
C ALA A 183 -25.98 -11.84 -18.57
N TYR A 184 -24.95 -11.37 -19.28
CA TYR A 184 -23.88 -10.57 -18.67
C TYR A 184 -24.40 -9.23 -18.11
N ARG A 185 -25.40 -8.60 -18.74
CA ARG A 185 -26.01 -7.36 -18.22
C ARG A 185 -26.76 -7.59 -16.91
N GLU A 186 -27.53 -8.67 -16.86
CA GLU A 186 -28.34 -8.99 -15.68
C GLU A 186 -27.47 -9.34 -14.48
N GLU A 187 -26.33 -9.99 -14.71
CA GLU A 187 -25.36 -10.29 -13.65
C GLU A 187 -24.66 -9.03 -13.11
N LEU A 188 -24.61 -7.96 -13.91
CA LEU A 188 -23.93 -6.70 -13.59
C LEU A 188 -24.90 -5.55 -13.21
N ARG A 189 -26.15 -5.83 -12.80
CA ARG A 189 -27.25 -4.86 -12.53
C ARG A 189 -26.78 -3.48 -11.98
N GLU A 190 -27.17 -2.42 -12.70
CA GLU A 190 -26.77 -0.97 -12.62
C GLU A 190 -25.64 -0.49 -13.56
N ALA A 191 -25.43 -1.13 -14.72
CA ALA A 191 -24.62 -0.56 -15.81
C ALA A 191 -25.50 -0.15 -17.01
N GLU A 192 -25.77 1.15 -17.18
CA GLU A 192 -26.48 1.68 -18.35
C GLU A 192 -25.61 1.66 -19.61
N GLY A 193 -26.13 1.07 -20.70
CA GLY A 193 -25.62 1.22 -22.07
C GLY A 193 -24.42 0.34 -22.42
N PHE A 194 -24.39 -0.25 -23.62
CA PHE A 194 -23.18 -0.91 -24.12
C PHE A 194 -22.12 0.08 -24.57
N ARG A 195 -21.40 0.54 -23.56
CA ARG A 195 -19.99 0.92 -23.54
C ARG A 195 -19.63 0.59 -22.10
N VAL A 196 -18.87 -0.47 -21.83
CA VAL A 196 -18.56 -0.75 -20.41
C VAL A 196 -17.57 0.29 -19.93
N SER A 197 -18.11 1.32 -19.28
CA SER A 197 -17.45 2.30 -18.44
C SER A 197 -17.99 2.06 -17.04
N VAL A 198 -17.18 1.52 -16.13
CA VAL A 198 -17.56 1.37 -14.72
C VAL A 198 -17.23 2.67 -13.99
N LEU A 199 -18.19 3.59 -13.96
CA LEU A 199 -18.24 4.67 -12.97
C LEU A 199 -18.69 4.05 -11.64
N SER A 200 -17.76 3.55 -10.81
CA SER A 200 -18.12 3.10 -9.46
C SER A 200 -17.81 4.17 -8.41
N THR A 201 -18.87 4.72 -7.83
CA THR A 201 -18.93 5.21 -6.45
C THR A 201 -19.91 4.36 -5.64
N SER A 202 -20.15 3.10 -6.06
CA SER A 202 -21.20 2.25 -5.48
C SER A 202 -20.72 1.55 -4.21
N PRO A 203 -21.36 1.76 -3.05
CA PRO A 203 -21.06 1.06 -1.80
C PRO A 203 -21.17 -0.47 -1.92
N VAL A 204 -21.97 -0.96 -2.87
CA VAL A 204 -22.16 -2.39 -3.14
C VAL A 204 -20.93 -3.02 -3.78
N PHE A 205 -20.23 -2.29 -4.65
CA PHE A 205 -18.98 -2.74 -5.26
C PHE A 205 -17.86 -2.85 -4.22
N HIS A 206 -17.76 -1.87 -3.31
CA HIS A 206 -16.89 -1.95 -2.14
C HIS A 206 -17.23 -3.15 -1.25
N ALA A 207 -18.52 -3.44 -1.01
CA ALA A 207 -18.93 -4.58 -0.19
C ALA A 207 -18.58 -5.94 -0.82
N GLN A 208 -18.63 -6.06 -2.15
CA GLN A 208 -18.23 -7.29 -2.85
C GLN A 208 -16.72 -7.50 -2.85
N LEU A 209 -15.92 -6.45 -3.05
CA LEU A 209 -14.46 -6.50 -2.91
C LEU A 209 -14.06 -6.87 -1.46
N THR A 210 -14.72 -6.28 -0.48
CA THR A 210 -14.51 -6.60 0.95
C THR A 210 -14.87 -8.05 1.26
N ARG A 211 -15.97 -8.58 0.71
CA ARG A 211 -16.38 -10.00 0.85
C ARG A 211 -15.43 -10.98 0.15
N ALA A 212 -14.78 -10.55 -0.94
CA ALA A 212 -13.75 -11.32 -1.63
C ALA A 212 -12.38 -11.27 -0.93
N GLY A 213 -12.27 -10.59 0.23
CA GLY A 213 -11.02 -10.47 0.98
C GLY A 213 -10.06 -9.39 0.46
N VAL A 214 -10.51 -8.56 -0.48
CA VAL A 214 -9.73 -7.45 -1.05
C VAL A 214 -9.82 -6.27 -0.08
N LEU A 215 -8.97 -6.27 0.95
CA LEU A 215 -9.04 -5.34 2.08
C LEU A 215 -8.00 -4.20 2.03
N ARG A 216 -7.01 -4.21 1.13
CA ARG A 216 -5.84 -3.32 1.18
C ARG A 216 -5.31 -3.00 -0.21
N PHE A 217 -5.08 -1.73 -0.55
CA PHE A 217 -4.81 -1.31 -1.92
C PHE A 217 -3.30 -1.21 -2.23
N GLN A 218 -2.79 -2.18 -3.00
CA GLN A 218 -1.79 -1.92 -4.05
C GLN A 218 -2.52 -2.00 -5.40
N GLU A 219 -2.33 -1.00 -6.27
CA GLU A 219 -3.09 -0.84 -7.53
C GLU A 219 -3.03 -2.10 -8.41
N GLU A 220 -1.88 -2.78 -8.42
CA GLU A 220 -1.68 -4.05 -9.11
C GLU A 220 -2.67 -5.14 -8.67
N THR A 221 -2.86 -5.32 -7.37
CA THR A 221 -3.76 -6.36 -6.84
C THR A 221 -5.20 -6.11 -7.30
N LEU A 222 -5.62 -4.84 -7.29
CA LEU A 222 -6.94 -4.46 -7.74
C LEU A 222 -7.13 -4.70 -9.25
N ILE A 223 -6.12 -4.36 -10.07
CA ILE A 223 -6.15 -4.61 -11.52
C ILE A 223 -6.35 -6.10 -11.80
N ARG A 224 -5.61 -6.96 -11.09
CA ARG A 224 -5.71 -8.43 -11.22
C ARG A 224 -7.07 -8.96 -10.81
N GLU A 225 -7.62 -8.50 -9.69
CA GLU A 225 -8.94 -8.93 -9.22
C GLU A 225 -10.08 -8.52 -10.16
N LEU A 226 -10.02 -7.30 -10.70
CA LEU A 226 -10.98 -6.83 -11.70
C LEU A 226 -10.94 -7.69 -12.98
N TYR A 227 -9.74 -8.07 -13.40
CA TYR A 227 -9.55 -8.96 -14.53
C TYR A 227 -10.05 -10.39 -14.23
N ASN A 228 -9.78 -10.94 -13.05
CA ASN A 228 -10.29 -12.26 -12.64
C ASN A 228 -11.82 -12.28 -12.56
N LEU A 229 -12.44 -11.19 -12.11
CA LEU A 229 -13.89 -11.03 -12.13
C LEU A 229 -14.42 -11.04 -13.58
N ALA A 230 -13.79 -10.27 -14.48
CA ALA A 230 -14.16 -10.24 -15.89
C ALA A 230 -14.04 -11.62 -16.56
N LEU A 231 -12.97 -12.36 -16.27
CA LEU A 231 -12.77 -13.73 -16.77
C LEU A 231 -13.88 -14.68 -16.31
N ARG A 232 -14.30 -14.60 -15.03
CA ARG A 232 -15.35 -15.48 -14.49
C ARG A 232 -16.70 -15.29 -15.18
N VAL A 233 -17.01 -14.06 -15.59
CA VAL A 233 -18.24 -13.76 -16.33
C VAL A 233 -18.20 -14.37 -17.73
N VAL A 234 -17.04 -14.31 -18.42
CA VAL A 234 -16.92 -14.79 -19.81
C VAL A 234 -16.81 -16.31 -19.94
N LYS A 235 -16.22 -17.00 -18.95
CA LYS A 235 -15.99 -18.47 -18.96
C LYS A 235 -17.22 -19.31 -18.58
N ARG A 236 -18.38 -18.69 -18.41
CA ARG A 236 -19.65 -19.41 -18.20
C ARG A 236 -20.39 -19.55 -19.52
#